data_AF-A0A6V8SLC9-F1
#
_entry.id   AF-A0A6V8SLC9-F1
#
_cell.length_a   1.000
_cell.length_b   1.000
_cell.length_c   1.000
_cell.angle_alpha   90.00
_cell.angle_beta   90.00
_cell.angle_gamma   90.00
#
_symmetry.space_group_name_H-M   'P 1'
#
loop_
_entity.id
_entity.type
_entity.pdbx_description
1 polymer ?
#
loop_
_entity_poly.entity_id
_entity_poly.type
_entity_poly.pdbx_seq_one_letter_code
_entity_poly.pdbx_strand_id
1 'polypeptide(L)'
;MTSSSEELLLQKYNKINFYKKMILLSTRENSLGIIKDIERLTIQIEGILEYYKEKDAEKQMKNDNVETAFSFRTREFTMKELSGYNGVGDNPAYIAVNGTVYDITGERALNQIIAAGFRPGTDLSEQFNSGKLSRQLLNNTRIVGVLRD
;
A
#
# COMPACT_ATOMS: atom_id res chain seq x y z
N MET A 1 11.74 -19.05 -12.33
CA MET A 1 11.28 -18.38 -11.10
C MET A 1 11.12 -16.92 -11.45
N THR A 2 9.91 -16.37 -11.32
CA THR A 2 9.65 -14.95 -11.57
C THR A 2 10.43 -14.11 -10.57
N SER A 3 11.04 -13.02 -11.01
CA SER A 3 11.69 -12.07 -10.10
C SER A 3 10.65 -11.48 -9.14
N SER A 4 11.04 -11.19 -7.90
CA SER A 4 10.19 -10.53 -6.90
C SER A 4 9.55 -9.23 -7.44
N SER A 5 10.19 -8.58 -8.42
CA SER A 5 9.64 -7.44 -9.15
C SER A 5 8.60 -7.74 -10.22
N GLU A 6 8.76 -8.82 -10.96
CA GLU A 6 7.77 -9.25 -11.94
C GLU A 6 6.46 -9.60 -11.23
N GLU A 7 6.56 -10.21 -10.05
CA GLU A 7 5.42 -10.51 -9.19
C GLU A 7 4.75 -9.23 -8.67
N LEU A 8 5.53 -8.24 -8.22
CA LEU A 8 4.99 -6.95 -7.77
C LEU A 8 4.32 -6.17 -8.93
N LEU A 9 4.96 -6.12 -10.10
CA LEU A 9 4.38 -5.50 -11.30
C LEU A 9 3.09 -6.20 -11.72
N LEU A 10 3.05 -7.53 -11.67
CA LEU A 10 1.87 -8.32 -11.97
C LEU A 10 0.73 -8.05 -10.99
N GLN A 11 1.03 -7.91 -9.69
CA GLN A 11 0.05 -7.52 -8.68
C GLN A 11 -0.54 -6.13 -8.97
N LYS A 12 0.30 -5.12 -9.30
CA LYS A 12 -0.18 -3.77 -9.64
C LYS A 12 -1.02 -3.78 -10.91
N TYR A 13 -0.58 -4.49 -11.94
CA TYR A 13 -1.30 -4.66 -13.19
C TYR A 13 -2.69 -5.30 -12.99
N ASN A 14 -2.77 -6.36 -12.19
CA ASN A 14 -4.04 -7.02 -11.86
C ASN A 14 -5.00 -6.07 -11.12
N LYS A 15 -4.47 -5.21 -10.25
CA LYS A 15 -5.27 -4.22 -9.54
C LYS A 15 -5.78 -3.10 -10.45
N ILE A 16 -4.97 -2.65 -11.42
CA ILE A 16 -5.42 -1.74 -12.50
C ILE A 16 -6.56 -2.39 -13.30
N ASN A 17 -6.43 -3.67 -13.67
CA ASN A 17 -7.48 -4.38 -14.39
C ASN A 17 -8.78 -4.55 -13.59
N PHE A 18 -8.67 -4.76 -12.28
CA PHE A 18 -9.83 -4.75 -11.38
C PHE A 18 -10.52 -3.37 -11.40
N TYR A 19 -9.76 -2.30 -11.24
CA TYR A 19 -10.31 -0.94 -11.23
C TYR A 19 -10.89 -0.50 -12.59
N LYS A 20 -10.30 -0.96 -13.70
CA LYS A 20 -10.86 -0.79 -15.04
C LYS A 20 -12.28 -1.38 -15.14
N LYS A 21 -12.49 -2.58 -14.60
CA LYS A 21 -13.82 -3.22 -14.56
C LYS A 21 -14.79 -2.45 -13.65
N MET A 22 -14.31 -1.93 -12.53
CA MET A 22 -15.12 -1.14 -11.60
C MET A 22 -15.56 0.21 -12.19
N ILE A 23 -14.67 0.92 -12.91
CA ILE A 23 -15.02 2.19 -13.57
C ILE A 23 -16.17 2.00 -14.54
N LEU A 24 -16.13 0.94 -15.36
CA LEU A 24 -17.16 0.61 -16.34
C LEU A 24 -18.55 0.40 -15.72
N LEU A 25 -18.62 0.08 -14.43
CA LEU A 25 -19.85 -0.22 -13.69
C LEU A 25 -20.23 0.88 -12.68
N SER A 26 -19.49 2.00 -12.63
CA SER A 26 -19.60 3.01 -11.57
C SER A 26 -20.33 4.29 -12.00
N THR A 27 -20.91 5.01 -11.03
CA THR A 27 -21.44 6.38 -11.20
C THR A 27 -20.29 7.40 -11.27
N ARG A 28 -20.55 8.62 -11.79
CA ARG A 28 -19.50 9.64 -11.99
C ARG A 28 -18.67 9.96 -10.74
N GLU A 29 -19.29 10.14 -9.57
CA GLU A 29 -18.54 10.44 -8.33
C GLU A 29 -17.64 9.27 -7.90
N ASN A 30 -18.13 8.03 -8.02
CA ASN A 30 -17.35 6.83 -7.73
C ASN A 30 -16.21 6.64 -8.73
N SER A 31 -16.41 7.02 -10.00
CA SER A 31 -15.38 6.92 -11.03
C SER A 31 -14.15 7.78 -10.71
N LEU A 32 -14.31 8.95 -10.07
CA LEU A 32 -13.20 9.83 -9.72
C LEU A 32 -12.27 9.23 -8.66
N GLY A 33 -12.84 8.56 -7.66
CA GLY A 33 -12.06 7.83 -6.65
C GLY A 33 -11.28 6.67 -7.27
N ILE A 34 -11.91 5.92 -8.18
CA ILE A 34 -11.24 4.81 -8.86
C ILE A 34 -10.14 5.31 -9.80
N ILE A 35 -10.34 6.45 -10.48
CA ILE A 35 -9.30 7.07 -11.32
C ILE A 35 -8.09 7.44 -10.47
N LYS A 36 -8.27 8.05 -9.29
CA LYS A 36 -7.17 8.36 -8.37
C LYS A 36 -6.43 7.13 -7.86
N ASP A 37 -7.14 6.02 -7.64
CA ASP A 37 -6.53 4.74 -7.29
C ASP A 37 -5.67 4.18 -8.44
N ILE A 38 -6.13 4.31 -9.69
CA ILE A 38 -5.36 3.93 -10.87
C ILE A 38 -4.12 4.82 -11.03
N GLU A 39 -4.24 6.14 -10.90
CA GLU A 39 -3.12 7.08 -10.95
C GLU A 39 -2.04 6.71 -9.92
N ARG A 40 -2.46 6.39 -8.68
CA ARG A 40 -1.56 5.94 -7.63
C ARG A 40 -0.84 4.63 -7.98
N LEU A 41 -1.55 3.68 -8.61
CA LEU A 41 -0.94 2.42 -9.05
C LEU A 41 0.05 2.63 -10.19
N THR A 42 -0.22 3.56 -11.12
CA THR A 42 0.69 3.90 -12.21
C THR A 42 1.98 4.50 -11.68
N ILE A 43 1.91 5.42 -10.72
CA ILE A 43 3.09 5.99 -10.05
C ILE A 43 3.90 4.90 -9.33
N GLN A 44 3.22 3.95 -8.69
CA GLN A 44 3.92 2.81 -8.05
C GLN A 44 4.64 1.93 -9.07
N ILE A 45 4.05 1.70 -10.25
CA ILE A 45 4.70 0.95 -11.34
C ILE A 45 5.92 1.71 -11.84
N GLU A 46 5.81 3.02 -12.06
CA GLU A 46 6.93 3.88 -12.49
C GLU A 46 8.11 3.78 -11.51
N GLY A 47 7.86 3.91 -10.21
CA GLY A 47 8.91 3.77 -9.19
C GLY A 47 9.55 2.39 -9.14
N ILE A 48 8.78 1.32 -9.39
CA ILE A 48 9.35 -0.04 -9.51
C ILE A 48 10.27 -0.11 -10.73
N LEU A 49 9.82 0.39 -11.89
CA LEU A 49 10.61 0.35 -13.12
C LEU A 49 11.89 1.19 -13.02
N GLU A 50 11.81 2.36 -12.38
CA GLU A 50 12.95 3.24 -12.15
C GLU A 50 14.01 2.60 -11.25
N TYR A 51 13.59 1.97 -10.14
CA TYR A 51 14.48 1.21 -9.26
C TYR A 51 15.27 0.13 -10.01
N TYR A 52 14.65 -0.57 -10.96
CA TYR A 52 15.35 -1.60 -11.73
C TYR A 52 16.25 -1.03 -12.82
N LYS A 53 15.84 0.07 -13.46
CA LYS A 53 16.70 0.81 -14.39
C LYS A 53 17.98 1.28 -13.71
N GLU A 54 17.88 1.77 -12.47
CA GLU A 54 19.01 2.20 -11.65
C GLU A 54 19.87 1.02 -11.19
N LYS A 55 19.28 -0.10 -10.77
CA LYS A 55 20.02 -1.30 -10.37
C LYS A 55 20.84 -1.94 -11.51
N ASP A 56 20.33 -1.87 -12.74
CA ASP A 56 21.09 -2.27 -13.93
C ASP A 56 22.17 -1.24 -14.31
N ALA A 57 21.94 0.05 -14.01
CA ALA A 57 22.92 1.12 -14.19
C ALA A 57 24.02 1.16 -13.10
N GLU A 58 23.72 0.76 -11.86
CA GLU A 58 24.66 0.65 -10.73
C GLU A 58 25.72 -0.46 -10.94
N LYS A 59 25.46 -1.42 -11.84
CA LYS A 59 26.51 -2.32 -12.34
C LYS A 59 27.59 -1.58 -13.14
N GLN A 60 27.38 -0.32 -13.52
CA GLN A 60 28.31 0.46 -14.33
C GLN A 60 28.92 1.69 -13.63
N MET A 61 28.41 2.19 -12.50
CA MET A 61 28.98 3.40 -11.88
C MET A 61 28.97 3.34 -10.34
N LYS A 62 30.16 3.16 -9.76
CA LYS A 62 30.47 3.57 -8.38
C LYS A 62 30.76 5.07 -8.39
N ASN A 63 30.34 5.78 -7.33
CA ASN A 63 30.51 7.21 -7.02
C ASN A 63 29.54 8.11 -7.83
N ASP A 64 28.82 9.11 -7.28
CA ASP A 64 28.97 9.92 -6.08
C ASP A 64 27.59 10.32 -5.51
N ASN A 65 27.58 10.66 -4.22
CA ASN A 65 26.60 11.45 -3.46
C ASN A 65 25.28 11.84 -4.15
N VAL A 66 24.21 11.08 -3.92
CA VAL A 66 22.82 11.56 -4.07
C VAL A 66 21.99 11.12 -2.87
N GLU A 67 22.17 11.81 -1.76
CA GLU A 67 21.23 11.80 -0.64
C GLU A 67 20.07 12.76 -0.94
N THR A 68 19.45 12.68 -2.14
CA THR A 68 18.23 13.42 -2.48
C THR A 68 17.50 12.82 -3.69
N ALA A 69 17.28 11.51 -3.68
CA ALA A 69 16.30 10.87 -4.55
C ALA A 69 15.34 10.10 -3.64
N PHE A 70 14.07 10.52 -3.66
CA PHE A 70 12.99 10.05 -2.80
C PHE A 70 12.92 8.52 -2.82
N SER A 71 13.45 7.91 -1.76
CA SER A 71 13.45 6.47 -1.53
C SER A 71 12.01 5.97 -1.39
N PHE A 72 11.36 5.64 -2.50
CA PHE A 72 10.21 4.74 -2.55
C PHE A 72 10.66 3.29 -2.28
N ARG A 73 11.52 3.08 -1.28
CA ARG A 73 11.64 1.76 -0.64
C ARG A 73 10.35 1.54 0.13
N THR A 74 9.33 1.05 -0.57
CA THR A 74 8.10 0.56 0.03
C THR A 74 8.51 -0.52 1.01
N ARG A 75 8.46 -0.23 2.31
CA ARG A 75 8.93 -1.14 3.34
C ARG A 75 8.11 -2.44 3.27
N GLU A 76 8.80 -3.56 3.26
CA GLU A 76 8.16 -4.87 3.42
C GLU A 76 7.94 -5.12 4.92
N PHE A 77 6.76 -5.62 5.25
CA PHE A 77 6.42 -6.07 6.59
C PHE A 77 6.11 -7.56 6.52
N THR A 78 6.68 -8.33 7.42
CA THR A 78 6.11 -9.63 7.81
C THR A 78 4.93 -9.40 8.75
N MET A 79 4.04 -10.39 8.90
CA MET A 79 2.98 -10.32 9.92
C MET A 79 3.52 -10.11 11.34
N LYS A 80 4.69 -10.68 11.64
CA LYS A 80 5.36 -10.49 12.94
C LYS A 80 5.78 -9.04 13.14
N GLU A 81 6.39 -8.41 12.14
CA GLU A 81 6.77 -7.00 12.23
C GLU A 81 5.57 -6.07 12.29
N LEU A 82 4.54 -6.35 11.47
CA LEU A 82 3.29 -5.59 11.48
C LEU A 82 2.67 -5.57 12.88
N SER A 83 2.69 -6.71 13.61
CA SER A 83 2.14 -6.81 14.97
C SER A 83 2.76 -5.86 16.00
N GLY A 84 3.98 -5.36 15.74
CA GLY A 84 4.62 -4.34 16.58
C GLY A 84 4.03 -2.94 16.42
N TYR A 85 3.31 -2.68 15.33
CA TYR A 85 2.67 -1.41 15.03
C TYR A 85 1.21 -1.41 15.53
N ASN A 86 1.07 -1.59 16.83
CA ASN A 86 -0.21 -1.83 17.50
C ASN A 86 -0.90 -0.56 18.04
N GLY A 87 -0.29 0.63 17.89
CA GLY A 87 -0.85 1.88 18.41
C GLY A 87 -0.80 2.05 19.93
N VAL A 88 -0.04 1.22 20.66
CA VAL A 88 0.06 1.28 22.13
C VAL A 88 1.31 2.07 22.53
N GLY A 89 1.13 3.05 23.42
CA GLY A 89 2.21 3.95 23.84
C GLY A 89 2.65 4.83 22.67
N ASP A 90 3.96 4.91 22.44
CA ASP A 90 4.53 5.69 21.34
C ASP A 90 4.64 4.90 20.03
N ASN A 91 4.14 3.65 19.99
CA ASN A 91 4.17 2.85 18.77
C ASN A 91 3.13 3.34 17.76
N PRO A 92 3.46 3.44 16.47
CA PRO A 92 2.48 3.74 15.43
C PRO A 92 1.40 2.64 15.35
N ALA A 93 0.24 2.98 14.81
CA ALA A 93 -0.84 2.04 14.55
C ALA A 93 -0.92 1.74 13.04
N TYR A 94 -0.55 0.53 12.62
CA TYR A 94 -0.62 0.13 11.20
C TYR A 94 -1.60 -1.02 10.99
N ILE A 95 -2.16 -1.14 9.79
CA ILE A 95 -2.96 -2.31 9.37
C ILE A 95 -2.57 -2.72 7.96
N ALA A 96 -2.73 -4.01 7.63
CA ALA A 96 -2.67 -4.46 6.25
C ALA A 96 -4.08 -4.58 5.66
N VAL A 97 -4.24 -4.22 4.39
CA VAL A 97 -5.45 -4.47 3.59
C VAL A 97 -5.03 -4.85 2.17
N ASN A 98 -5.34 -6.07 1.77
CA ASN A 98 -5.00 -6.68 0.49
C ASN A 98 -3.52 -6.47 0.14
N GLY A 99 -2.63 -6.84 1.07
CA GLY A 99 -1.18 -6.74 0.92
C GLY A 99 -0.58 -5.33 1.04
N THR A 100 -1.39 -4.29 1.29
CA THR A 100 -0.91 -2.91 1.47
C THR A 100 -0.96 -2.51 2.94
N VAL A 101 0.12 -1.96 3.49
CA VAL A 101 0.18 -1.52 4.89
C VAL A 101 -0.11 -0.02 4.98
N TYR A 102 -1.11 0.33 5.77
CA TYR A 102 -1.59 1.70 5.98
C TYR A 102 -1.23 2.16 7.40
N ASP A 103 -0.78 3.40 7.49
CA ASP A 103 -0.64 4.13 8.74
C ASP A 103 -1.96 4.76 9.13
N ILE A 104 -2.55 4.20 10.19
CA ILE A 104 -3.81 4.63 10.77
C ILE A 104 -3.61 5.32 12.11
N THR A 105 -2.38 5.74 12.45
CA THR A 105 -2.05 6.38 13.74
C THR A 105 -2.91 7.63 14.02
N GLY A 106 -3.45 8.26 12.97
CA GLY A 106 -4.43 9.33 13.13
C GLY A 106 -5.72 8.88 13.81
N GLU A 107 -6.22 9.68 14.74
CA GLU A 107 -7.32 9.33 15.65
C GLU A 107 -8.59 8.82 14.93
N ARG A 108 -8.97 9.41 13.80
CA ARG A 108 -10.24 9.06 13.13
C ARG A 108 -10.30 7.60 12.66
N ALA A 109 -9.23 7.10 12.03
CA ALA A 109 -9.18 5.74 11.51
C ALA A 109 -8.99 4.74 12.65
N LEU A 110 -8.07 5.05 13.56
CA LEU A 110 -7.79 4.25 14.74
C LEU A 110 -9.03 4.06 15.61
N ASN A 111 -9.74 5.14 15.96
CA ASN A 111 -10.93 5.09 16.81
C ASN A 111 -12.05 4.25 16.20
N GLN A 112 -12.26 4.34 14.88
CA GLN A 112 -13.30 3.55 14.20
C GLN A 112 -12.93 2.06 14.13
N ILE A 113 -11.65 1.74 13.91
CA ILE A 113 -11.16 0.35 13.91
C ILE A 113 -11.32 -0.28 15.29
N ILE A 114 -10.94 0.45 16.35
CA ILE A 114 -11.11 -0.01 17.74
C ILE A 114 -12.59 -0.13 18.10
N ALA A 115 -13.41 0.86 17.76
CA ALA A 115 -14.86 0.82 18.01
C ALA A 115 -15.57 -0.35 17.29
N ALA A 116 -15.04 -0.79 16.15
CA ALA A 116 -15.50 -1.97 15.43
C ALA A 116 -14.95 -3.30 15.99
N GLY A 117 -14.15 -3.26 17.07
CA GLY A 117 -13.59 -4.43 17.74
C GLY A 117 -12.31 -4.99 17.12
N PHE A 118 -11.64 -4.23 16.25
CA PHE A 118 -10.40 -4.63 15.60
C PHE A 118 -9.19 -3.92 16.22
N ARG A 119 -8.00 -4.43 15.90
CA ARG A 119 -6.75 -3.93 16.48
C ARG A 119 -5.77 -3.55 15.38
N PRO A 120 -4.95 -2.51 15.56
CA PRO A 120 -3.78 -2.30 14.73
C PRO A 120 -2.77 -3.43 14.91
N GLY A 121 -1.84 -3.54 13.98
CA GLY A 121 -0.85 -4.61 13.87
C GLY A 121 -1.37 -5.89 13.22
N THR A 122 -2.51 -5.84 12.53
CA THR A 122 -3.11 -7.02 11.89
C THR A 122 -3.47 -6.78 10.42
N ASP A 123 -3.72 -7.87 9.70
CA ASP A 123 -4.37 -7.84 8.39
C ASP A 123 -5.89 -7.77 8.57
N LEU A 124 -6.50 -6.74 7.99
CA LEU A 124 -7.95 -6.50 8.00
C LEU A 124 -8.60 -6.69 6.60
N SER A 125 -7.91 -7.36 5.68
CA SER A 125 -8.37 -7.61 4.32
C SER A 125 -9.80 -8.16 4.28
N GLU A 126 -10.10 -9.18 5.07
CA GLU A 126 -11.42 -9.80 5.11
C GLU A 126 -12.52 -8.80 5.54
N GLN A 127 -12.24 -7.96 6.52
CA GLN A 127 -13.19 -7.01 7.08
C GLN A 127 -13.51 -5.90 6.08
N PHE A 128 -12.53 -5.44 5.30
CA PHE A 128 -12.76 -4.51 4.20
C PHE A 128 -13.44 -5.17 3.00
N ASN A 129 -13.09 -6.43 2.69
CA ASN A 129 -13.64 -7.15 1.54
C ASN A 129 -15.10 -7.57 1.77
N SER A 130 -15.47 -7.93 3.00
CA SER A 130 -16.84 -8.25 3.41
C SER A 130 -17.72 -7.02 3.64
N GLY A 131 -17.14 -5.80 3.66
CA GLY A 131 -17.85 -4.56 3.94
C GLY A 131 -18.10 -4.29 5.42
N LYS A 132 -17.58 -5.11 6.32
CA LYS A 132 -17.62 -4.87 7.78
C LYS A 132 -16.85 -3.60 8.18
N LEU A 133 -15.84 -3.22 7.40
CA LEU A 133 -15.15 -1.93 7.48
C LEU A 133 -15.31 -1.15 6.17
N SER A 134 -15.59 0.15 6.28
CA SER A 134 -15.72 1.04 5.12
C SER A 134 -14.37 1.40 4.52
N ARG A 135 -14.22 1.28 3.20
CA ARG A 135 -13.01 1.70 2.47
C ARG A 135 -12.67 3.18 2.67
N GLN A 136 -13.67 4.02 2.97
CA GLN A 136 -13.47 5.44 3.25
C GLN A 136 -12.56 5.72 4.46
N LEU A 137 -12.35 4.72 5.32
CA LEU A 137 -11.37 4.80 6.41
C LEU A 137 -9.94 4.96 5.88
N LEU A 138 -9.63 4.46 4.67
CA LEU A 138 -8.29 4.46 4.11
C LEU A 138 -7.98 5.70 3.25
N ASN A 139 -8.99 6.46 2.82
CA ASN A 139 -8.85 7.54 1.82
C ASN A 139 -7.75 8.56 2.14
N ASN A 140 -7.54 8.87 3.42
CA ASN A 140 -6.56 9.86 3.89
C ASN A 140 -5.45 9.23 4.74
N THR A 141 -5.30 7.91 4.69
CA THR A 141 -4.23 7.20 5.41
C THR A 141 -2.99 7.11 4.52
N ARG A 142 -1.82 7.26 5.13
CA ARG A 142 -0.55 7.13 4.42
C ARG A 142 -0.25 5.65 4.20
N ILE A 143 0.15 5.29 2.98
CA ILE A 143 0.69 3.96 2.71
C ILE A 143 2.13 3.93 3.20
N VAL A 144 2.48 2.93 4.00
CA VAL A 144 3.81 2.81 4.62
C VAL A 144 4.56 1.58 4.20
N GLY A 145 3.91 0.67 3.47
CA GLY A 145 4.56 -0.53 2.98
C GLY A 145 3.62 -1.52 2.32
N VAL A 146 4.16 -2.71 2.17
CA VAL A 146 3.44 -3.90 1.72
C VAL A 146 3.60 -5.01 2.74
N LEU A 147 2.56 -5.81 2.91
CA LEU A 147 2.61 -7.03 3.70
C LEU A 147 3.12 -8.14 2.78
N ARG A 148 4.26 -8.73 3.13
CA ARG A 148 4.83 -9.88 2.46
C ARG A 148 4.55 -11.11 3.33
N ASP A 149 3.72 -11.99 2.80
CA ASP A 149 3.62 -13.37 3.27
C ASP A 149 4.68 -14.23 2.59
#